data_AF-X1ANX4-F1
#
_entry.id   AF-X1ANX4-F1
#
_cell.length_a   1.000
_cell.length_b   1.000
_cell.length_c   1.000
_cell.angle_alpha   90.00
_cell.angle_beta   90.00
_cell.angle_gamma   90.00
#
_symmetry.space_group_name_H-M   'P 1'
#
loop_
_entity.id
_entity.type
_entity.pdbx_description
1 polymer ?
#
loop_
_entity_poly.entity_id
_entity_poly.type
_entity_poly.pdbx_seq_one_letter_code
_entity_poly.pdbx_strand_id
1 'polypeptide(L)'
;MSIQLLGQLGPARKYEVTEIGLLPFIRKYINEDFRSYTLIPVFISRTFRHRNVFVHVDSGIEKPEDLRGKTVGTPGYGFSASTWIRGFL
;
A
#
# COMPACT_ATOMS: atom_id res chain seq x y z
N MET A 1 9.91 21.27 -3.49
CA MET A 1 9.75 19.87 -3.90
C MET A 1 8.99 19.12 -2.81
N SER A 2 7.65 19.11 -2.87
CA SER A 2 6.81 18.48 -1.85
C SER A 2 6.46 17.05 -2.28
N ILE A 3 7.03 16.06 -1.61
CA ILE A 3 6.60 14.66 -1.74
C ILE A 3 5.24 14.54 -1.02
N GLN A 4 4.16 14.30 -1.77
CA GLN A 4 2.89 13.88 -1.19
C GLN A 4 2.96 12.38 -0.97
N LEU A 5 3.29 11.98 0.26
CA LEU A 5 3.10 10.62 0.73
C LEU A 5 1.59 10.35 0.78
N LEU A 6 1.14 9.42 -0.08
CA LEU A 6 -0.14 8.73 0.07
C LEU A 6 -1.41 9.59 0.01
N GLY A 7 -1.46 10.57 -0.90
CA GLY A 7 -2.65 11.36 -1.20
C GLY A 7 -3.24 11.04 -2.57
N GLN A 8 -4.55 10.83 -2.62
CA GLN A 8 -5.39 10.50 -3.78
C GLN A 8 -4.88 11.08 -5.13
N LEU A 9 -4.74 10.22 -6.14
CA LEU A 9 -4.53 10.64 -7.53
C LEU A 9 -5.70 11.54 -7.94
N GLY A 10 -5.51 12.85 -8.00
CA GLY A 10 -6.48 13.75 -8.60
C GLY A 10 -6.70 13.41 -10.08
N PRO A 11 -7.80 13.86 -10.70
CA PRO A 11 -8.06 13.63 -12.12
C PRO A 11 -6.97 14.25 -13.02
N ALA A 12 -6.41 15.39 -12.60
CA ALA A 12 -5.39 16.12 -13.34
C ALA A 12 -3.96 15.76 -12.90
N ARG A 13 -3.04 15.74 -13.87
CA ARG A 13 -1.60 15.61 -13.64
C ARG A 13 -1.05 16.90 -12.99
N LYS A 14 -0.78 16.86 -11.68
CA LYS A 14 -0.21 17.99 -10.93
C LYS A 14 1.32 18.05 -10.96
N TYR A 15 2.00 16.90 -11.11
CA TYR A 15 3.45 16.80 -11.04
C TYR A 15 4.00 16.15 -12.31
N GLU A 16 5.22 16.49 -12.69
CA GLU A 16 5.90 15.83 -13.81
C GLU A 16 6.27 14.38 -13.44
N VAL A 17 6.79 14.21 -12.22
CA VAL A 17 7.12 12.92 -11.61
C VAL A 17 6.55 12.90 -10.19
N THR A 18 5.92 11.78 -9.80
CA THR A 18 5.41 11.59 -8.43
C THR A 18 5.50 10.12 -8.04
N GLU A 19 5.66 9.87 -6.75
CA GLU A 19 5.49 8.53 -6.19
C GLU A 19 4.00 8.15 -6.18
N ILE A 20 3.69 6.92 -6.57
CA ILE A 20 2.33 6.39 -6.60
C ILE A 20 2.34 4.95 -6.08
N GLY A 21 1.39 4.63 -5.20
CA GLY A 21 1.16 3.24 -4.80
C GLY A 21 0.60 2.41 -5.96
N LEU A 22 1.14 1.21 -6.17
CA LEU A 22 0.76 0.33 -7.28
C LEU A 22 -0.74 -0.06 -7.29
N LEU A 23 -1.29 -0.51 -6.15
CA LEU A 23 -2.71 -0.90 -6.09
C LEU A 23 -3.66 0.27 -6.36
N PRO A 24 -3.48 1.44 -5.73
CA PRO A 24 -4.26 2.62 -6.08
C PRO A 24 -4.17 2.98 -7.57
N PHE A 25 -2.97 2.92 -8.17
CA PHE A 25 -2.82 3.15 -9.60
C PHE A 25 -3.65 2.17 -10.43
N ILE A 26 -3.46 0.86 -10.23
CA ILE A 26 -4.17 -0.18 -10.99
C ILE A 26 -5.68 -0.04 -10.83
N ARG A 27 -6.15 0.22 -9.61
CA ARG A 27 -7.59 0.40 -9.34
C ARG A 27 -8.17 1.57 -10.14
N LYS A 28 -7.52 2.72 -10.18
CA LYS A 28 -8.00 3.87 -10.96
C LYS A 28 -7.82 3.65 -12.46
N TYR A 29 -6.75 2.98 -12.87
CA TYR A 29 -6.50 2.64 -14.27
C TYR A 29 -7.63 1.76 -14.83
N ILE A 30 -8.11 0.78 -14.06
CA ILE A 30 -9.17 -0.16 -14.46
C ILE A 30 -10.57 0.46 -14.32
N ASN A 31 -10.86 1.15 -13.22
CA ASN A 31 -12.24 1.56 -12.89
C ASN A 31 -12.58 3.02 -13.24
N GLU A 32 -11.59 3.87 -13.48
CA GLU A 32 -11.77 5.34 -13.59
C GLU A 32 -11.09 5.91 -14.85
N ASP A 33 -10.76 5.07 -15.83
CA ASP A 33 -10.02 5.41 -17.07
C ASP A 33 -8.79 6.31 -16.85
N PHE A 34 -8.09 6.09 -15.73
CA PHE A 34 -6.96 6.94 -15.36
C PHE A 34 -5.76 6.73 -16.28
N ARG A 35 -5.36 7.77 -17.04
CA ARG A 35 -4.21 7.75 -17.97
C ARG A 35 -3.19 8.88 -17.75
N SER A 36 -3.33 9.64 -16.67
CA SER A 36 -2.52 10.84 -16.41
C SER A 36 -1.05 10.55 -16.07
N TYR A 37 -0.70 9.30 -15.72
CA TYR A 37 0.67 8.87 -15.46
C TYR A 37 0.96 7.49 -16.09
N THR A 38 2.21 7.30 -16.53
CA THR A 38 2.77 6.00 -16.89
C THR A 38 3.69 5.52 -15.76
N LEU A 39 3.58 4.25 -15.37
CA LEU A 39 4.46 3.67 -14.36
C LEU A 39 5.84 3.36 -14.96
N ILE A 40 6.88 3.62 -14.18
CA ILE A 40 8.24 3.14 -14.42
C ILE A 40 8.60 2.12 -13.34
N PRO A 41 9.40 1.08 -13.63
CA PRO A 41 9.72 0.01 -12.69
C PRO A 41 10.79 0.44 -11.67
N VAL A 42 10.57 1.57 -11.00
CA VAL A 42 11.45 2.12 -9.98
C VAL A 42 10.77 2.01 -8.62
N PHE A 43 11.31 1.14 -7.76
CA PHE A 43 10.81 0.91 -6.42
C PHE A 43 11.64 1.69 -5.40
N ILE A 44 11.08 2.80 -4.90
CA ILE A 44 11.78 3.68 -3.95
C ILE A 44 11.98 2.97 -2.60
N SER A 45 10.97 2.25 -2.13
CA SER A 45 11.06 1.47 -0.89
C SER A 45 11.67 0.09 -1.14
N ARG A 46 12.76 -0.20 -0.44
CA ARG A 46 13.43 -1.52 -0.40
C ARG A 46 13.17 -2.27 0.90
N THR A 47 12.18 -1.85 1.68
CA THR A 47 11.85 -2.51 2.94
C THR A 47 10.98 -3.74 2.70
N PHE A 48 11.28 -4.80 3.42
CA PHE A 48 10.42 -5.97 3.40
C PHE A 48 9.09 -5.68 4.09
N ARG A 49 8.00 -6.11 3.45
CA ARG A 49 6.63 -5.78 3.89
C ARG A 49 6.22 -6.45 5.19
N HIS A 50 6.86 -7.56 5.58
CA HIS A 50 6.62 -8.26 6.84
C HIS A 50 6.89 -7.40 8.09
N ARG A 51 7.73 -6.36 7.98
CA ARG A 51 8.01 -5.44 9.10
C ARG A 51 6.83 -4.52 9.43
N ASN A 52 5.82 -4.40 8.56
CA ASN A 52 4.71 -3.46 8.73
C ASN A 52 3.50 -4.09 9.45
N VAL A 53 3.70 -5.19 10.18
CA VAL A 53 2.70 -5.77 11.08
C VAL A 53 3.07 -5.36 12.49
N PHE A 54 2.17 -4.64 13.15
CA PHE A 54 2.37 -4.15 14.51
C PHE A 54 1.36 -4.83 15.42
N VAL A 55 1.85 -5.31 16.57
CA VAL A 55 1.05 -5.95 17.60
C VAL A 55 1.30 -5.25 18.93
N HIS A 56 0.36 -5.37 19.86
CA HIS A 56 0.56 -4.89 21.22
C HIS A 56 1.61 -5.77 21.93
N VAL A 57 2.46 -5.19 22.77
CA VAL A 57 3.53 -5.94 23.45
C VAL A 57 3.00 -7.10 24.30
N ASP A 58 1.80 -6.95 24.87
CA ASP A 58 1.15 -7.98 25.69
C ASP A 58 0.13 -8.85 24.91
N SER A 59 0.16 -8.86 23.58
CA SER A 59 -0.84 -9.61 22.79
C SER A 59 -0.61 -11.12 22.76
N GLY A 60 0.57 -11.59 23.20
CA GLY A 60 0.99 -12.98 23.07
C GLY A 60 1.12 -13.47 21.62
N ILE A 61 1.39 -12.54 20.67
CA ILE A 61 1.60 -12.87 19.25
C ILE A 61 3.10 -12.88 19.00
N GLU A 62 3.65 -14.05 18.68
CA GLU A 62 5.10 -14.21 18.47
C GLU A 62 5.43 -14.62 17.04
N LYS A 63 4.47 -15.25 16.33
CA LYS A 63 4.63 -15.72 14.96
C LYS A 63 3.38 -15.47 14.10
N PRO A 64 3.52 -15.47 12.76
CA PRO A 64 2.41 -15.28 11.83
C PRO A 64 1.16 -16.12 12.11
N GLU A 65 1.32 -17.38 12.51
CA GLU A 65 0.21 -18.31 12.73
C GLU A 65 -0.70 -17.90 13.88
N ASP A 66 -0.18 -17.14 14.85
CA ASP A 66 -0.93 -16.67 16.01
C ASP A 66 -1.98 -15.60 15.62
N LEU A 67 -1.87 -15.05 14.41
CA LEU A 67 -2.85 -14.11 13.84
C LEU A 67 -4.13 -14.82 13.35
N ARG A 68 -4.15 -16.14 13.24
CA ARG A 68 -5.34 -16.88 12.80
C ARG A 68 -6.51 -16.65 13.76
N GLY A 69 -7.63 -16.23 13.19
CA GLY A 69 -8.84 -15.91 13.97
C GLY A 69 -8.77 -14.60 14.76
N LYS A 70 -7.69 -13.83 14.66
CA LYS A 70 -7.59 -12.49 15.26
C LYS A 70 -8.21 -11.43 14.36
N THR A 71 -8.71 -10.36 14.98
CA THR A 71 -9.16 -9.16 14.27
C THR A 71 -7.97 -8.26 13.96
N VAL A 72 -7.78 -7.90 12.68
CA VAL A 72 -6.66 -7.07 12.22
C VAL A 72 -7.18 -5.73 11.70
N GLY A 73 -6.68 -4.63 12.28
CA GLY A 73 -6.91 -3.28 11.77
C GLY A 73 -6.10 -3.01 10.51
N THR A 74 -6.72 -2.41 9.49
CA THR A 74 -6.05 -2.03 8.24
C THR A 74 -6.48 -0.63 7.80
N PRO A 75 -5.59 0.18 7.18
CA PRO A 75 -5.97 1.48 6.60
C PRO A 75 -6.96 1.35 5.44
N GLY A 76 -7.20 0.15 4.94
CA GLY A 76 -8.20 -0.15 3.91
C GLY A 76 -7.74 -1.23 2.95
N TYR A 77 -8.70 -1.78 2.20
CA TYR A 77 -8.44 -2.87 1.24
C TYR A 77 -7.64 -2.43 0.00
N GLY A 78 -7.68 -1.14 -0.34
CA GLY A 78 -6.97 -0.57 -1.49
C GLY A 78 -5.49 -0.26 -1.25
N PHE A 79 -4.98 -0.48 -0.04
CA PHE A 79 -3.61 -0.13 0.31
C PHE A 79 -2.63 -1.24 -0.12
N SER A 80 -1.59 -0.86 -0.88
CA SER A 80 -0.65 -1.83 -1.47
C SER A 80 0.00 -2.72 -0.40
N ALA A 81 0.51 -2.13 0.69
CA ALA A 81 1.22 -2.91 1.71
C ALA A 81 0.31 -3.95 2.38
N SER A 82 -0.91 -3.56 2.77
CA SER A 82 -1.88 -4.45 3.41
C SER A 82 -2.29 -5.61 2.50
N THR A 83 -2.42 -5.39 1.19
CA THR A 83 -2.74 -6.48 0.26
C THR A 83 -1.60 -7.47 0.12
N TRP A 84 -0.36 -6.98 0.02
CA TRP A 84 0.79 -7.87 -0.02
C TRP A 84 0.92 -8.70 1.26
N ILE A 85 0.80 -8.08 2.44
CA ILE A 85 0.87 -8.79 3.73
C ILE A 85 -0.17 -9.91 3.80
N ARG A 86 -1.41 -9.66 3.38
CA ARG A 86 -2.47 -10.71 3.33
C ARG A 86 -2.26 -11.77 2.27
N GLY A 87 -1.44 -11.51 1.24
CA GLY A 87 -1.13 -12.50 0.21
C GLY A 87 -0.03 -13.49 0.63
N PHE A 88 0.80 -13.11 1.62
CA PHE A 88 1.90 -13.94 2.12
C PHE A 88 1.59 -14.64 3.45
N LEU A 89 0.66 -14.10 4.24
CA LEU A 89 0.16 -14.67 5.50
C LEU A 89 -1.07 -15.56 5.23
#